data_AF-A0A6N7MK22-F1
#
_entry.id   AF-A0A6N7MK22-F1
#
_cell.length_a   1.000
_cell.length_b   1.000
_cell.length_c   1.000
_cell.angle_alpha   90.00
_cell.angle_beta   90.00
_cell.angle_gamma   90.00
#
_symmetry.space_group_name_H-M   'P 1'
#
loop_
_entity.id
_entity.type
_entity.pdbx_description
1 polymer ?
#
loop_
_entity_poly.entity_id
_entity_poly.type
_entity_poly.pdbx_seq_one_letter_code
_entity_poly.pdbx_strand_id
1 'polypeptide(L)'
;MVLEYYSLPLNLYFPKKGKIRFRLRRLLGFRPKQYRLFQLAFIPKSASIRLPDGSIVNNERLEYLGDAILDAVISDYLFNHYPHEKEGFLTKTRSKIVNREQLNTIALKIGLNTFLASENNQNDPAKNIMGGAFEALIGAIYLDRGYKKTQRFLIRKIVKSYINLSEIEKTETDYKSAIIEWVQKNKKEFVFHTFKNPH
;
A
#
# COMPACT_ATOMS: atom_id res chain seq x y z
N MET A 1 1.93 1.92 -23.79
CA MET A 1 1.92 1.77 -22.31
C MET A 1 0.53 1.74 -21.69
N VAL A 2 -0.21 2.85 -21.48
CA VAL A 2 -1.56 2.73 -20.86
C VAL A 2 -2.53 1.96 -21.78
N LEU A 3 -2.38 2.12 -23.10
CA LEU A 3 -3.17 1.43 -24.10
C LEU A 3 -3.02 -0.10 -24.11
N GLU A 4 -1.84 -0.63 -23.73
CA GLU A 4 -1.59 -2.07 -23.68
C GLU A 4 -2.40 -2.76 -22.57
N TYR A 5 -2.71 -2.04 -21.49
CA TYR A 5 -3.58 -2.58 -20.43
C TYR A 5 -5.03 -2.76 -20.89
N TYR A 6 -5.46 -2.04 -21.93
CA TYR A 6 -6.83 -2.11 -22.44
C TYR A 6 -7.07 -3.27 -23.40
N SER A 7 -6.02 -3.82 -24.03
CA SER A 7 -6.12 -4.96 -24.93
C SER A 7 -6.04 -6.32 -24.22
N LEU A 8 -5.61 -6.35 -22.95
CA LEU A 8 -5.43 -7.60 -22.19
C LEU A 8 -6.74 -8.41 -22.05
N PRO A 9 -6.75 -9.74 -22.33
CA PRO A 9 -7.93 -10.59 -22.24
C PRO A 9 -8.28 -10.98 -20.78
N LEU A 10 -8.31 -10.01 -19.87
CA LEU A 10 -8.58 -10.18 -18.43
C LEU A 10 -9.97 -10.78 -18.12
N ASN A 11 -10.86 -10.82 -19.11
CA ASN A 11 -12.20 -11.41 -18.96
C ASN A 11 -12.16 -12.93 -18.70
N LEU A 12 -11.11 -13.63 -19.14
CA LEU A 12 -10.95 -15.08 -18.90
C LEU A 12 -10.61 -15.40 -17.44
N TYR A 13 -9.97 -14.47 -16.72
CA TYR A 13 -9.45 -14.69 -15.37
C TYR A 13 -10.37 -14.14 -14.26
N PHE A 14 -11.45 -13.44 -14.62
CA PHE A 14 -12.45 -12.92 -13.69
C PHE A 14 -13.87 -13.26 -14.17
N PRO A 15 -14.31 -14.52 -14.05
CA PRO A 15 -15.54 -15.02 -14.67
C PRO A 15 -16.83 -14.41 -14.09
N LYS A 16 -16.82 -13.89 -12.85
CA LYS A 16 -18.01 -13.34 -12.17
C LYS A 16 -18.07 -11.80 -12.19
N LYS A 17 -18.18 -11.22 -13.39
CA LYS A 17 -18.14 -9.76 -13.66
C LYS A 17 -19.15 -8.91 -12.84
N GLY A 18 -20.34 -9.42 -12.55
CA GLY A 18 -21.38 -8.64 -11.85
C GLY A 18 -21.06 -8.39 -10.36
N LYS A 19 -20.71 -9.44 -9.62
CA LYS A 19 -20.45 -9.38 -8.18
C LYS A 19 -19.19 -8.58 -7.84
N ILE A 20 -18.15 -8.69 -8.66
CA ILE A 20 -16.88 -7.97 -8.42
C ILE A 20 -17.03 -6.46 -8.64
N ARG A 21 -17.80 -6.03 -9.65
CA ARG A 21 -18.06 -4.60 -9.91
C ARG A 21 -18.80 -3.93 -8.76
N PHE A 22 -19.80 -4.61 -8.19
CA PHE A 22 -20.54 -4.10 -7.05
C PHE A 22 -19.64 -3.97 -5.81
N ARG A 23 -18.89 -5.02 -5.49
CA ARG A 23 -17.93 -5.01 -4.37
C ARG A 23 -16.87 -3.92 -4.54
N LEU A 24 -16.31 -3.78 -5.74
CA LEU A 24 -15.31 -2.78 -6.05
C LEU A 24 -15.88 -1.36 -5.90
N ARG A 25 -17.10 -1.11 -6.36
CA ARG A 25 -17.78 0.18 -6.15
C ARG A 25 -17.96 0.49 -4.66
N ARG A 26 -18.31 -0.51 -3.85
CA ARG A 26 -18.47 -0.36 -2.39
C ARG A 26 -17.15 -0.07 -1.70
N LEU A 27 -16.08 -0.76 -2.10
CA LEU A 27 -14.72 -0.52 -1.60
C LEU A 27 -14.26 0.91 -1.90
N LEU A 28 -14.36 1.31 -3.18
CA LEU A 28 -13.86 2.59 -3.67
C LEU A 28 -14.72 3.78 -3.24
N GLY A 29 -16.02 3.58 -3.03
CA GLY A 29 -16.98 4.67 -2.81
C GLY A 29 -17.29 5.48 -4.07
N PHE A 30 -16.83 5.02 -5.24
CA PHE A 30 -17.15 5.61 -6.55
C PHE A 30 -17.17 4.52 -7.62
N ARG A 31 -17.74 4.84 -8.79
CA ARG A 31 -17.75 3.94 -9.96
C ARG A 31 -16.46 4.08 -10.76
N PRO A 32 -15.67 2.99 -10.95
CA PRO A 32 -14.54 2.97 -11.87
C PRO A 32 -14.95 3.41 -13.28
N LYS A 33 -14.10 4.19 -13.97
CA LYS A 33 -14.27 4.40 -15.43
C LYS A 33 -13.77 3.18 -16.20
N GLN A 34 -12.67 2.59 -15.75
CA GLN A 34 -11.95 1.51 -16.42
C GLN A 34 -11.72 0.33 -15.48
N TYR A 35 -12.66 -0.62 -15.46
CA TYR A 35 -12.61 -1.79 -14.59
C TYR A 35 -11.37 -2.68 -14.80
N ARG A 36 -10.78 -2.68 -16.00
CA ARG A 36 -9.60 -3.50 -16.34
C ARG A 36 -8.37 -3.13 -15.51
N LEU A 37 -8.18 -1.84 -15.20
CA LEU A 37 -7.07 -1.40 -14.34
C LEU A 37 -7.16 -2.02 -12.94
N PHE A 38 -8.38 -2.10 -12.40
CA PHE A 38 -8.63 -2.71 -11.09
C PHE A 38 -8.49 -4.23 -11.13
N GLN A 39 -8.93 -4.88 -12.22
CA GLN A 39 -8.69 -6.31 -12.40
C GLN A 39 -7.20 -6.63 -12.42
N LEU A 40 -6.42 -5.82 -13.14
CA LEU A 40 -4.97 -5.95 -13.18
C LEU A 40 -4.33 -5.77 -11.81
N ALA A 41 -4.77 -4.77 -11.02
CA ALA A 41 -4.26 -4.54 -9.68
C ALA A 41 -4.35 -5.78 -8.76
N PHE A 42 -5.27 -6.69 -9.04
CA PHE A 42 -5.51 -7.91 -8.27
C PHE A 42 -4.86 -9.17 -8.86
N ILE A 43 -3.94 -9.03 -9.83
CA ILE A 43 -3.11 -10.12 -10.36
C ILE A 43 -1.70 -9.95 -9.77
N PRO A 44 -1.40 -10.53 -8.60
CA PRO A 44 -0.06 -10.44 -8.03
C PRO A 44 0.97 -11.14 -8.91
N LYS A 45 2.25 -10.79 -8.77
CA LYS A 45 3.36 -11.42 -9.51
C LYS A 45 3.33 -12.95 -9.45
N SER A 46 2.98 -13.55 -8.32
CA SER A 46 2.88 -15.01 -8.15
C SER A 46 1.75 -15.65 -8.97
N ALA A 47 0.75 -14.87 -9.40
CA ALA A 47 -0.35 -15.29 -10.25
C ALA A 47 -0.23 -14.68 -11.67
N SER A 48 0.99 -14.37 -12.09
CA SER A 48 1.26 -13.78 -13.41
C SER A 48 0.65 -14.61 -14.53
N ILE A 49 0.02 -13.93 -15.47
CA ILE A 49 -0.59 -14.56 -16.64
C ILE A 49 0.38 -14.45 -17.82
N ARG A 50 0.65 -15.56 -18.49
CA ARG A 50 1.40 -15.57 -19.75
C ARG A 50 0.44 -15.52 -20.93
N LEU A 51 0.61 -14.53 -21.80
CA LEU A 51 -0.18 -14.36 -23.01
C LEU A 51 0.38 -15.23 -24.17
N PRO A 52 -0.40 -15.44 -25.26
CA PRO A 52 0.05 -16.21 -26.42
C PRO A 52 1.31 -15.66 -27.11
N ASP A 53 1.57 -14.36 -27.01
CA ASP A 53 2.78 -13.70 -27.53
C ASP A 53 3.99 -13.82 -26.59
N GLY A 54 3.84 -14.55 -25.48
CA GLY A 54 4.90 -14.77 -24.48
C GLY A 54 5.01 -13.68 -23.41
N SER A 55 4.28 -12.57 -23.55
CA SER A 55 4.30 -11.48 -22.56
C SER A 55 3.67 -11.90 -21.23
N ILE A 56 4.15 -11.27 -20.14
CA ILE A 56 3.72 -11.56 -18.77
C ILE A 56 2.89 -10.39 -18.23
N VAL A 57 1.75 -10.72 -17.63
CA VAL A 57 0.78 -9.75 -17.12
C VAL A 57 0.60 -9.94 -15.62
N ASN A 58 0.94 -8.89 -14.87
CA ASN A 58 0.75 -8.81 -13.43
C ASN A 58 0.64 -7.33 -12.99
N ASN A 59 0.50 -7.13 -11.68
CA ASN A 59 0.29 -5.82 -11.08
C ASN A 59 1.58 -5.02 -10.76
N GLU A 60 2.78 -5.54 -11.01
CA GLU A 60 4.04 -4.93 -10.53
C GLU A 60 4.22 -3.47 -10.99
N ARG A 61 3.82 -3.17 -12.23
CA ARG A 61 3.88 -1.80 -12.77
C ARG A 61 2.87 -0.85 -12.11
N LEU A 62 1.71 -1.38 -11.71
CA LEU A 62 0.72 -0.61 -10.96
C LEU A 62 1.17 -0.42 -9.50
N GLU A 63 1.78 -1.45 -8.89
CA GLU A 63 2.39 -1.38 -7.56
C GLU A 63 3.44 -0.26 -7.53
N TYR A 64 4.39 -0.28 -8.47
CA TYR A 64 5.42 0.76 -8.59
C TYR A 64 4.85 2.19 -8.67
N LEU A 65 3.84 2.41 -9.53
CA LEU A 65 3.21 3.72 -9.65
C LEU A 65 2.43 4.09 -8.37
N GLY A 66 1.73 3.11 -7.81
CA GLY A 66 0.89 3.27 -6.64
C GLY A 66 1.67 3.62 -5.38
N ASP A 67 2.83 3.01 -5.20
CA ASP A 67 3.79 3.29 -4.12
C ASP A 67 4.23 4.77 -4.14
N ALA A 68 4.73 5.25 -5.29
CA ALA A 68 5.12 6.65 -5.45
C ALA A 68 3.96 7.64 -5.18
N ILE A 69 2.73 7.29 -5.60
CA ILE A 69 1.55 8.12 -5.35
C ILE A 69 1.12 8.07 -3.89
N LEU A 70 1.21 6.90 -3.24
CA LEU A 70 0.93 6.74 -1.82
C LEU A 70 1.87 7.62 -1.01
N ASP A 71 3.17 7.53 -1.26
CA ASP A 71 4.19 8.33 -0.59
C ASP A 71 3.96 9.83 -0.76
N ALA A 72 3.65 10.28 -1.97
CA ALA A 72 3.37 11.68 -2.23
C ALA A 72 2.14 12.17 -1.46
N VAL A 73 1.05 11.39 -1.43
CA VAL A 73 -0.19 11.75 -0.72
C VAL A 73 0.00 11.77 0.79
N ILE A 74 0.69 10.78 1.35
CA ILE A 74 0.95 10.71 2.78
C ILE A 74 1.90 11.84 3.20
N SER A 75 2.94 12.11 2.41
CA SER A 75 3.86 13.24 2.67
C SER A 75 3.12 14.57 2.68
N ASP A 76 2.27 14.84 1.67
CA ASP A 76 1.46 16.05 1.59
C ASP A 76 0.51 16.16 2.79
N TYR A 77 -0.14 15.06 3.19
CA TYR A 77 -1.00 15.06 4.36
C TYR A 77 -0.23 15.38 5.66
N LEU A 78 0.90 14.72 5.90
CA LEU A 78 1.69 14.91 7.11
C LEU A 78 2.28 16.32 7.18
N PHE A 79 2.78 16.86 6.07
CA PHE A 79 3.30 18.22 5.99
C PHE A 79 2.27 19.26 6.42
N ASN A 80 1.02 19.13 5.94
CA ASN A 80 -0.06 20.03 6.32
C ASN A 80 -0.63 19.77 7.72
N HIS A 81 -0.57 18.51 8.20
CA HIS A 81 -1.11 18.14 9.51
C HIS A 81 -0.17 18.50 10.67
N TYR A 82 1.14 18.48 10.43
CA TYR A 82 2.19 18.78 11.40
C TYR A 82 3.07 19.96 10.94
N PRO A 83 2.52 21.18 10.85
CA PRO A 83 3.22 22.34 10.27
C PRO A 83 4.46 22.80 11.07
N HIS A 84 4.63 22.32 12.30
CA HIS A 84 5.72 22.69 13.20
C HIS A 84 6.77 21.59 13.37
N GLU A 85 6.53 20.40 12.81
CA GLU A 85 7.44 19.27 12.93
C GLU A 85 8.55 19.31 11.87
N LYS A 86 9.69 18.69 12.19
CA LYS A 86 10.86 18.65 11.31
C LYS A 86 10.76 17.52 10.29
N GLU A 87 11.54 17.63 9.20
CA GLU A 87 11.62 16.63 8.14
C GLU A 87 11.84 15.20 8.68
N GLY A 88 12.74 15.00 9.63
CA GLY A 88 13.01 13.68 10.21
C GLY A 88 11.77 13.04 10.87
N PHE A 89 10.96 13.83 11.58
CA PHE A 89 9.69 13.36 12.15
C PHE A 89 8.70 12.96 11.04
N LEU A 90 8.57 13.81 10.02
CA LEU A 90 7.66 13.58 8.89
C LEU A 90 8.05 12.31 8.11
N THR A 91 9.34 12.15 7.79
CA THR A 91 9.87 10.99 7.06
C THR A 91 9.69 9.70 7.85
N LYS A 92 9.96 9.71 9.17
CA LYS A 92 9.78 8.53 10.02
C LYS A 92 8.30 8.16 10.20
N THR A 93 7.44 9.16 10.41
CA THR A 93 5.99 8.98 10.51
C THR A 93 5.42 8.42 9.20
N ARG A 94 5.83 8.96 8.05
CA ARG A 94 5.49 8.40 6.73
C ARG A 94 5.88 6.94 6.64
N SER A 95 7.14 6.60 6.93
CA SER A 95 7.65 5.23 6.86
C SER A 95 6.84 4.27 7.75
N LYS A 96 6.37 4.70 8.92
CA LYS A 96 5.47 3.89 9.75
C LYS A 96 4.08 3.68 9.13
N ILE A 97 3.57 4.67 8.40
CA ILE A 97 2.27 4.58 7.72
C ILE A 97 2.35 3.68 6.48
N VAL A 98 3.41 3.81 5.68
CA VAL A 98 3.56 3.14 4.39
C VAL A 98 4.38 1.85 4.44
N ASN A 99 4.81 1.40 5.62
CA ASN A 99 5.55 0.14 5.70
C ASN A 99 4.68 -1.06 5.30
N ARG A 100 5.34 -2.11 4.81
CA ARG A 100 4.68 -3.30 4.26
C ARG A 100 3.73 -3.96 5.26
N GLU A 101 4.10 -4.08 6.54
CA GLU A 101 3.26 -4.70 7.57
C GLU A 101 1.93 -3.94 7.76
N GLN A 102 2.01 -2.61 7.84
CA GLN A 102 0.86 -1.73 7.96
C GLN A 102 -0.01 -1.80 6.71
N LEU A 103 0.59 -1.76 5.51
CA LEU A 103 -0.15 -1.87 4.25
C LEU A 103 -0.86 -3.23 4.10
N ASN A 104 -0.22 -4.33 4.50
CA ASN A 104 -0.86 -5.65 4.52
C ASN A 104 -2.08 -5.67 5.45
N THR A 105 -1.93 -5.10 6.64
CA THR A 105 -3.00 -5.02 7.62
C THR A 105 -4.17 -4.20 7.08
N ILE A 106 -3.91 -3.03 6.48
CA ILE A 106 -4.92 -2.19 5.85
C ILE A 106 -5.61 -2.95 4.71
N ALA A 107 -4.85 -3.60 3.84
CA ALA A 107 -5.36 -4.37 2.71
C ALA A 107 -6.34 -5.47 3.14
N LEU A 108 -6.02 -6.21 4.21
CA LEU A 108 -6.90 -7.21 4.79
C LEU A 108 -8.16 -6.57 5.41
N LYS A 109 -8.00 -5.48 6.18
CA LYS A 109 -9.12 -4.77 6.82
C LYS A 109 -10.13 -4.20 5.82
N ILE A 110 -9.69 -3.78 4.64
CA ILE A 110 -10.59 -3.32 3.56
C ILE A 110 -11.12 -4.47 2.69
N GLY A 111 -10.72 -5.72 2.97
CA GLY A 111 -11.20 -6.92 2.30
C GLY A 111 -10.58 -7.18 0.93
N LEU A 112 -9.35 -6.73 0.67
CA LEU A 112 -8.68 -6.92 -0.62
C LEU A 112 -8.41 -8.39 -0.96
N ASN A 113 -8.22 -9.23 0.05
CA ASN A 113 -8.06 -10.67 -0.11
C ASN A 113 -9.17 -11.32 -0.95
N THR A 114 -10.39 -10.79 -0.86
CA THR A 114 -11.53 -11.32 -1.61
C THR A 114 -11.49 -11.01 -3.11
N PHE A 115 -10.58 -10.14 -3.57
CA PHE A 115 -10.45 -9.71 -4.97
C PHE A 115 -9.29 -10.36 -5.72
N LEU A 116 -8.31 -10.94 -5.01
CA LEU A 116 -7.13 -11.51 -5.66
C LEU A 116 -7.50 -12.69 -6.56
N ALA A 117 -6.87 -12.73 -7.73
CA ALA A 117 -6.93 -13.87 -8.62
C ALA A 117 -6.07 -15.01 -8.04
N SER A 118 -6.66 -15.86 -7.19
CA SER A 118 -6.07 -17.15 -6.82
C SER A 118 -7.18 -18.17 -6.61
N GLU A 119 -7.09 -19.28 -7.33
CA GLU A 119 -7.99 -20.43 -7.14
C GLU A 119 -7.57 -21.32 -5.95
N ASN A 120 -6.36 -21.15 -5.39
CA ASN A 120 -5.77 -22.15 -4.49
C ASN A 120 -5.20 -21.68 -3.13
N ASN A 121 -5.21 -20.40 -2.78
CA ASN A 121 -4.63 -19.98 -1.49
C ASN A 121 -5.67 -19.42 -0.52
N GLN A 122 -6.47 -20.34 0.04
CA GLN A 122 -7.20 -20.08 1.30
C GLN A 122 -6.30 -20.19 2.53
N ASN A 123 -5.07 -20.69 2.38
CA ASN A 123 -4.11 -20.85 3.45
C ASN A 123 -2.95 -19.85 3.27
N ASP A 124 -3.04 -18.77 4.03
CA ASP A 124 -2.02 -17.74 4.24
C ASP A 124 -1.75 -16.79 3.06
N PRO A 125 -2.36 -15.58 3.05
CA PRO A 125 -1.92 -14.53 2.16
C PRO A 125 -0.50 -14.13 2.57
N ALA A 126 0.50 -14.68 1.86
CA ALA A 126 1.90 -14.35 2.08
C ALA A 126 2.02 -12.83 2.26
N LYS A 127 2.57 -12.41 3.41
CA LYS A 127 2.50 -11.03 3.92
C LYS A 127 2.65 -10.01 2.78
N ASN A 128 3.64 -10.16 1.91
CA ASN A 128 3.96 -9.19 0.85
C ASN A 128 2.92 -9.05 -0.29
N ILE A 129 2.02 -10.01 -0.51
CA ILE A 129 1.06 -9.96 -1.64
C ILE A 129 0.00 -8.88 -1.41
N MET A 130 -0.44 -8.68 -0.17
CA MET A 130 -1.57 -7.80 0.15
C MET A 130 -1.19 -6.32 0.08
N GLY A 131 -0.01 -5.96 0.58
CA GLY A 131 0.54 -4.62 0.45
C GLY A 131 0.74 -4.24 -1.02
N GLY A 132 1.32 -5.14 -1.82
CA GLY A 132 1.52 -4.92 -3.25
C GLY A 132 0.22 -4.75 -4.01
N ALA A 133 -0.81 -5.53 -3.67
CA ALA A 133 -2.15 -5.36 -4.23
C ALA A 133 -2.81 -4.03 -3.80
N PHE A 134 -2.52 -3.53 -2.60
CA PHE A 134 -3.01 -2.25 -2.13
C PHE A 134 -2.32 -1.07 -2.85
N GLU A 135 -1.00 -1.13 -3.00
CA GLU A 135 -0.23 -0.18 -3.82
C GLU A 135 -0.75 -0.21 -5.27
N ALA A 136 -0.89 -1.39 -5.87
CA ALA A 136 -1.45 -1.51 -7.22
C ALA A 136 -2.88 -0.97 -7.36
N LEU A 137 -3.72 -1.11 -6.32
CA LEU A 137 -5.04 -0.49 -6.28
C LEU A 137 -4.93 1.04 -6.31
N ILE A 138 -4.00 1.63 -5.56
CA ILE A 138 -3.75 3.08 -5.56
C ILE A 138 -3.32 3.54 -6.96
N GLY A 139 -2.41 2.81 -7.59
CA GLY A 139 -1.98 3.04 -8.97
C GLY A 139 -3.17 2.99 -9.95
N ALA A 140 -4.06 2.00 -9.81
CA ALA A 140 -5.27 1.90 -10.63
C ALA A 140 -6.24 3.08 -10.40
N ILE A 141 -6.45 3.52 -9.15
CA ILE A 141 -7.28 4.70 -8.85
C ILE A 141 -6.69 5.96 -9.46
N TYR A 142 -5.37 6.12 -9.35
CA TYR A 142 -4.66 7.27 -9.92
C TYR A 142 -4.82 7.35 -11.44
N LEU A 143 -4.62 6.24 -12.15
CA LEU A 143 -4.82 6.21 -13.60
C LEU A 143 -6.29 6.41 -14.00
N ASP A 144 -7.25 5.89 -13.21
CA ASP A 144 -8.69 6.00 -13.52
C ASP A 144 -9.28 7.39 -13.23
N ARG A 145 -8.82 8.04 -12.15
CA ARG A 145 -9.48 9.22 -11.56
C ARG A 145 -8.57 10.43 -11.32
N GLY A 146 -7.26 10.28 -11.45
CA GLY A 146 -6.26 11.32 -11.21
C GLY A 146 -5.99 11.58 -9.71
N TYR A 147 -4.92 12.33 -9.46
CA TYR A 147 -4.35 12.59 -8.14
C TYR A 147 -5.36 13.03 -7.08
N LYS A 148 -6.17 14.06 -7.35
CA LYS A 148 -7.13 14.61 -6.38
C LYS A 148 -8.14 13.58 -5.85
N LYS A 149 -8.54 12.60 -6.69
CA LYS A 149 -9.46 11.54 -6.29
C LYS A 149 -8.74 10.45 -5.51
N THR A 150 -7.52 10.09 -5.90
CA THR A 150 -6.66 9.17 -5.15
C THR A 150 -6.37 9.70 -3.75
N GLN A 151 -5.95 10.97 -3.64
CA GLN A 151 -5.71 11.64 -2.37
C GLN A 151 -6.93 11.58 -1.45
N ARG A 152 -8.11 11.93 -1.98
CA ARG A 152 -9.36 11.88 -1.21
C ARG A 152 -9.69 10.47 -0.73
N PHE A 153 -9.47 9.46 -1.56
CA PHE A 153 -9.65 8.07 -1.17
C PHE A 153 -8.70 7.70 -0.03
N LEU A 154 -7.39 7.92 -0.19
CA LEU A 154 -6.39 7.61 0.83
C LEU A 154 -6.67 8.31 2.17
N ILE A 155 -6.88 9.63 2.17
CA ILE A 155 -7.06 10.35 3.43
C ILE A 155 -8.37 9.96 4.13
N ARG A 156 -9.49 9.89 3.40
CA ARG A 156 -10.80 9.66 4.03
C ARG A 156 -11.06 8.21 4.38
N LYS A 157 -10.66 7.28 3.51
CA LYS A 157 -10.95 5.85 3.68
C LYS A 157 -9.82 5.10 4.37
N ILE A 158 -8.58 5.56 4.23
CA ILE A 158 -7.42 4.81 4.74
C ILE A 158 -6.89 5.46 6.00
N VAL A 159 -6.35 6.67 5.91
CA VAL A 159 -5.73 7.36 7.04
C VAL A 159 -6.71 7.51 8.19
N LYS A 160 -7.88 8.14 7.94
CA LYS A 160 -8.86 8.39 9.00
C LYS A 160 -9.54 7.15 9.59
N SER A 161 -9.51 6.01 8.90
CA SER A 161 -10.26 4.81 9.33
C SER A 161 -9.37 3.71 9.90
N TYR A 162 -8.10 3.67 9.51
CA TYR A 162 -7.21 2.55 9.84
C TYR A 162 -5.87 2.96 10.42
N ILE A 163 -5.57 4.25 10.47
CA ILE A 163 -4.31 4.78 11.01
C ILE A 163 -4.63 5.61 12.25
N ASN A 164 -4.06 5.19 13.38
CA ASN A 164 -4.11 5.95 14.61
C ASN A 164 -2.85 6.81 14.72
N LEU A 165 -2.94 8.07 14.28
CA LEU A 165 -1.80 8.99 14.33
C LEU A 165 -1.28 9.22 15.75
N SER A 166 -2.18 9.26 16.75
CA SER A 166 -1.79 9.44 18.15
C SER A 166 -0.96 8.28 18.71
N GLU A 167 -1.16 7.07 18.20
CA GLU A 167 -0.36 5.90 18.56
C GLU A 167 1.00 5.92 17.87
N ILE A 168 1.03 6.36 16.61
CA ILE A 168 2.28 6.56 15.86
C ILE A 168 3.16 7.61 16.55
N GLU A 169 2.57 8.71 17.03
CA GLU A 169 3.24 9.73 17.84
C GLU A 169 3.80 9.18 19.15
N LYS A 170 3.05 8.33 19.88
CA LYS A 170 3.53 7.72 21.13
C LYS A 170 4.69 6.75 20.90
N THR A 171 4.76 6.12 19.74
CA THR A 171 5.92 5.30 19.35
C THR A 171 7.07 6.14 18.77
N GLU A 172 6.89 7.46 18.58
CA GLU A 172 7.97 8.38 18.18
C GLU A 172 8.86 8.81 19.33
N THR A 173 8.44 8.64 20.59
CA THR A 173 9.38 8.60 21.73
C THR A 173 10.18 7.29 21.69
N ASP A 174 10.90 7.07 20.59
CA ASP A 174 11.92 6.04 20.46
C ASP A 174 13.12 6.47 21.31
N TYR A 175 13.01 6.20 22.61
CA TYR A 175 14.02 6.54 23.60
C TYR A 175 15.39 5.98 23.20
N LYS A 176 15.45 4.88 22.44
CA LYS A 176 16.71 4.28 21.99
C LYS A 176 17.39 5.13 20.93
N SER A 177 16.67 5.50 19.86
CA SER A 177 17.21 6.40 18.84
C SER A 177 17.52 7.80 19.41
N ALA A 178 16.66 8.32 20.29
CA ALA A 178 16.89 9.61 20.96
C ALA A 178 18.16 9.61 21.84
N ILE A 179 18.40 8.52 22.58
CA ILE A 179 19.62 8.35 23.37
C ILE A 179 20.85 8.24 22.46
N ILE A 180 20.78 7.47 21.37
CA ILE A 180 21.90 7.30 20.42
C ILE A 180 22.27 8.65 19.78
N GLU A 181 21.29 9.41 19.29
CA GLU A 181 21.52 10.74 18.72
C GLU A 181 22.13 11.71 19.74
N TRP A 182 21.62 11.72 20.99
CA TRP A 182 22.16 12.56 22.05
C TRP A 182 23.60 12.19 22.39
N VAL A 183 23.91 10.89 22.51
CA VAL A 183 25.27 10.39 22.78
C VAL A 183 26.23 10.84 21.69
N GLN A 184 25.86 10.66 20.42
CA GLN A 184 26.68 11.05 19.28
C GLN A 184 26.92 12.56 19.25
N LYS A 185 25.86 13.35 19.46
CA LYS A 185 25.94 14.83 19.51
C LYS A 185 26.84 15.34 20.62
N ASN A 186 26.84 14.68 21.77
CA ASN A 186 27.61 15.08 22.95
C ASN A 186 28.98 14.38 23.05
N LYS A 187 29.39 13.63 22.01
CA LYS A 187 30.65 12.87 21.96
C LYS A 187 30.87 11.98 23.18
N LYS A 188 29.80 11.32 23.64
CA LYS A 188 29.86 10.33 24.73
C LYS A 188 30.08 8.94 24.15
N GLU A 189 30.77 8.07 24.88
CA GLU A 189 30.85 6.65 24.53
C GLU A 189 29.54 5.94 24.92
N PHE A 190 29.11 5.01 24.07
CA PHE A 190 27.94 4.19 24.30
C PHE A 190 28.20 2.77 23.80
N VAL A 191 27.94 1.78 24.64
CA VAL A 191 28.27 0.37 24.39
C VAL A 191 26.98 -0.45 24.46
N PHE A 192 26.75 -1.29 23.43
CA PHE A 192 25.67 -2.26 23.46
C PHE A 192 26.17 -3.58 24.04
N HIS A 193 25.57 -4.03 25.13
CA HIS A 193 25.74 -5.40 25.62
C HIS A 193 24.55 -6.24 25.15
N THR A 194 24.79 -7.12 24.18
CA THR A 194 23.80 -8.08 23.69
C THR A 194 23.97 -9.41 24.40
N PHE A 195 22.90 -9.89 25.03
CA PHE A 195 22.85 -11.22 25.63
C PHE A 195 22.03 -12.14 24.71
N LYS A 196 22.54 -13.34 24.41
CA LYS A 196 21.75 -14.38 23.75
C LYS A 196 20.75 -14.92 24.77
N ASN A 197 19.47 -14.85 24.45
CA ASN A 197 18.44 -15.47 25.27
C ASN A 197 18.59 -17.00 25.13
N PRO A 198 18.78 -17.76 26.22
CA PRO A 198 18.89 -19.21 26.15
C PRO A 198 17.51 -19.83 25.92
N HIS A 199 17.22 -20.15 24.66
CA HIS A 199 16.22 -21.13 24.26
C HIS A 199 16.91 -22.20 23.41
#